data_AF-A0A9D6XGT6-F1
#
_entry.id   AF-A0A9D6XGT6-F1
#
_cell.length_a   1.000
_cell.length_b   1.000
_cell.length_c   1.000
_cell.angle_alpha   90.00
_cell.angle_beta   90.00
_cell.angle_gamma   90.00
#
_symmetry.space_group_name_H-M   'P 1'
#
loop_
_entity.id
_entity.type
_entity.pdbx_description
1 polymer ?
#
loop_
_entity_poly.entity_id
_entity_poly.type
_entity_poly.pdbx_seq_one_letter_code
_entity_poly.pdbx_strand_id
1 'polypeptide(L)'
;MKTENATPRPSADNVLFLGQARDELARELAKTLTRVVEANMGRDSYYILVHAKKHPFIPKMLRTVVTLLSAEPPRMLNTICFRIDNRQGRAERLWVLPPDIPRPMSLVSRDFVPGVAKGAVGMPVIY
;
A
#
# COMPACT_ATOMS: atom_id res chain seq x y z
N MET A 1 -37.92 2.30 25.59
CA MET A 1 -36.58 2.74 26.03
C MET A 1 -35.56 2.21 25.04
N LYS A 2 -34.86 3.11 24.31
CA LYS A 2 -33.77 2.74 23.39
C LYS A 2 -32.47 2.78 24.20
N THR A 3 -31.81 1.64 24.37
CA THR A 3 -30.45 1.57 24.90
C THR A 3 -29.48 1.93 23.78
N GLU A 4 -28.91 3.13 23.85
CA GLU A 4 -27.77 3.53 23.02
C GLU A 4 -26.56 2.65 23.38
N ASN A 5 -26.12 1.83 22.43
CA ASN A 5 -24.84 1.13 22.51
C ASN A 5 -23.71 2.16 22.38
N ALA A 6 -23.25 2.69 23.52
CA ALA A 6 -22.07 3.53 23.57
C ALA A 6 -20.82 2.68 23.29
N THR A 7 -20.29 2.77 22.09
CA THR A 7 -18.98 2.20 21.72
C THR A 7 -17.91 2.82 22.65
N PRO A 8 -17.10 2.01 23.36
CA PRO A 8 -16.10 2.54 24.27
C PRO A 8 -15.07 3.38 23.51
N ARG A 9 -14.78 4.59 24.02
CA ARG A 9 -13.73 5.44 23.47
C ARG A 9 -12.38 4.74 23.63
N PRO A 10 -11.49 4.76 22.62
CA PRO A 10 -10.16 4.19 22.76
C PRO A 10 -9.39 4.93 23.86
N SER A 11 -8.72 4.18 24.74
CA SER A 11 -7.83 4.74 25.76
C SER A 11 -6.67 5.50 25.12
N ALA A 12 -6.14 6.52 25.81
CA ALA A 12 -5.01 7.33 25.32
C ALA A 12 -3.78 6.48 24.96
N ASP A 13 -3.54 5.40 25.70
CA ASP A 13 -2.45 4.45 25.46
C ASP A 13 -2.59 3.74 24.10
N ASN A 14 -3.81 3.42 23.68
CA ASN A 14 -4.08 2.80 22.37
C ASN A 14 -3.77 3.75 21.21
N VAL A 15 -4.00 5.06 21.41
CA VAL A 15 -3.73 6.08 20.40
C VAL A 15 -2.22 6.28 20.23
N LEU A 16 -1.47 6.28 21.34
CA LEU A 16 -0.02 6.42 21.33
C LEU A 16 0.66 5.21 20.66
N PHE A 17 0.22 4.00 21.00
CA PHE A 17 0.71 2.75 20.38
C PHE A 17 0.42 2.70 18.87
N LEU A 18 -0.78 3.12 18.46
CA LEU A 18 -1.15 3.18 17.05
C LEU A 18 -0.31 4.20 16.27
N GLY A 19 0.01 5.35 16.89
CA GLY A 19 0.91 6.35 16.31
C GLY A 19 2.31 5.78 16.05
N GLN A 20 2.91 5.17 17.08
CA GLN A 20 4.24 4.55 16.98
C GLN A 20 4.28 3.43 15.94
N ALA A 21 3.24 2.59 15.89
CA ALA A 21 3.14 1.53 14.90
C ALA A 21 3.04 2.08 13.47
N ARG A 22 2.31 3.18 13.26
CA ARG A 22 2.23 3.86 11.95
C ARG A 22 3.57 4.43 11.52
N ASP A 23 4.29 5.06 12.44
CA ASP A 23 5.60 5.64 12.14
C ASP A 23 6.62 4.56 11.78
N GLU A 24 6.59 3.42 12.47
CA GLU A 24 7.45 2.29 12.14
C GLU A 24 7.13 1.70 10.77
N LEU A 25 5.84 1.51 10.47
CA LEU A 25 5.40 1.03 9.15
C LEU A 25 5.78 2.01 8.03
N ALA A 26 5.68 3.32 8.29
CA ALA A 26 6.09 4.34 7.34
C ALA A 26 7.61 4.31 7.09
N ARG A 27 8.41 4.13 8.14
CA ARG A 27 9.87 4.00 8.02
C ARG A 27 10.28 2.75 7.24
N GLU A 28 9.68 1.59 7.54
CA GLU A 28 9.94 0.36 6.81
C GLU A 28 9.49 0.43 5.34
N LEU A 29 8.34 1.07 5.08
CA LEU A 29 7.91 1.33 3.71
C LEU A 29 8.90 2.23 2.97
N ALA A 30 9.36 3.31 3.59
CA ALA A 30 10.35 4.21 2.99
C ALA A 30 11.65 3.48 2.64
N LYS A 31 12.20 2.68 3.57
CA LYS A 31 13.40 1.86 3.31
C LYS A 31 13.18 0.89 2.14
N THR A 32 12.02 0.24 2.09
CA THR A 32 11.68 -0.70 1.01
C THR A 32 11.61 0.02 -0.33
N LEU A 33 10.94 1.18 -0.39
CA LEU A 33 10.85 1.98 -1.61
C LEU A 33 12.22 2.46 -2.07
N THR A 34 13.09 2.92 -1.17
CA THR A 34 14.47 3.32 -1.51
C THR A 34 15.21 2.17 -2.19
N ARG A 35 15.20 0.97 -1.59
CA ARG A 35 15.86 -0.22 -2.17
C ARG A 35 15.30 -0.58 -3.54
N VAL A 36 13.98 -0.47 -3.72
CA VAL A 36 13.32 -0.75 -5.00
C VAL A 36 13.74 0.27 -6.05
N VAL A 37 13.81 1.56 -5.70
CA VAL A 37 14.27 2.61 -6.62
C VAL A 37 15.73 2.40 -7.01
N GLU A 38 16.60 2.16 -6.04
CA GLU A 38 18.03 1.88 -6.25
C GLU A 38 18.25 0.68 -7.17
N ALA A 39 17.54 -0.43 -6.92
CA ALA A 39 17.62 -1.64 -7.75
C ALA A 39 17.09 -1.44 -9.19
N ASN A 40 16.33 -0.37 -9.44
CA ASN A 40 15.71 -0.08 -10.73
C ASN A 40 16.22 1.24 -11.35
N MET A 41 17.40 1.73 -10.94
CA MET A 41 18.01 2.94 -11.53
C MET A 41 18.25 2.84 -13.03
N GLY A 42 18.42 1.62 -13.58
CA GLY A 42 18.60 1.40 -15.03
C GLY A 42 17.35 1.60 -15.88
N ARG A 43 16.19 1.94 -15.29
CA ARG A 43 14.94 2.22 -16.01
C ARG A 43 14.72 3.72 -16.11
N ASP A 44 14.24 4.22 -17.25
CA ASP A 44 14.02 5.65 -17.45
C ASP A 44 12.85 6.19 -16.60
N SER A 45 11.67 5.61 -16.76
CA SER A 45 10.46 6.01 -16.02
C SER A 45 9.56 4.80 -15.79
N TYR A 46 8.97 4.71 -14.60
CA TYR A 46 8.10 3.62 -14.21
C TYR A 46 7.22 4.04 -13.02
N TYR A 47 6.27 3.18 -12.67
CA TYR A 47 5.37 3.39 -11.55
C TYR A 47 5.61 2.33 -10.48
N ILE A 48 5.53 2.75 -9.23
CA ILE A 48 5.55 1.87 -8.06
C ILE A 48 4.15 1.87 -7.46
N LEU A 49 3.52 0.71 -7.44
CA LEU A 49 2.25 0.48 -6.77
C LEU A 49 2.45 -0.33 -5.50
N VAL A 50 2.19 0.29 -4.36
CA VAL A 50 2.21 -0.34 -3.04
C VAL A 50 0.79 -0.72 -2.68
N HIS A 51 0.56 -1.98 -2.31
CA HIS A 51 -0.73 -2.47 -1.85
C HIS A 51 -0.56 -3.57 -0.80
N ALA A 52 -1.58 -3.82 0.00
CA ALA A 52 -1.58 -4.91 0.97
C ALA A 52 -2.25 -6.16 0.39
N LYS A 53 -1.65 -7.33 0.61
CA LYS A 53 -2.25 -8.64 0.28
C LYS A 53 -2.21 -9.55 1.50
N LYS A 54 -3.14 -10.49 1.60
CA LYS A 54 -3.09 -11.54 2.63
C LYS A 54 -1.87 -12.44 2.37
N HIS A 55 -1.19 -12.83 3.45
CA HIS A 55 -0.12 -13.81 3.37
C HIS A 55 -0.70 -15.17 2.94
N PRO A 56 -0.13 -15.85 1.93
CA PRO A 56 -0.72 -17.09 1.40
C PRO A 56 -0.71 -18.25 2.42
N PHE A 57 0.25 -18.26 3.34
CA PHE A 57 0.47 -19.37 4.26
C PHE A 57 0.14 -19.06 5.74
N ILE A 58 0.00 -17.79 6.10
CA ILE A 58 -0.18 -17.36 7.50
C ILE A 58 -1.54 -16.67 7.60
N PRO A 59 -2.56 -17.35 8.17
CA PRO A 59 -3.87 -16.75 8.35
C PRO A 59 -3.78 -15.44 9.14
N LYS A 60 -4.56 -14.43 8.73
CA LYS A 60 -4.64 -13.09 9.35
C LYS A 60 -3.39 -12.22 9.25
N MET A 61 -2.31 -12.67 8.61
CA MET A 61 -1.16 -11.83 8.32
C MET A 61 -1.38 -11.06 7.01
N LEU A 62 -1.16 -9.74 7.05
CA LEU A 62 -1.08 -8.90 5.87
C LEU A 62 0.40 -8.73 5.49
N ARG A 63 0.67 -8.72 4.19
CA ARG A 63 1.97 -8.37 3.64
C ARG A 63 1.83 -7.15 2.74
N THR A 64 2.79 -6.24 2.83
CA THR A 64 2.96 -5.16 1.87
C THR A 64 3.55 -5.75 0.60
N VAL A 65 3.01 -5.38 -0.55
CA VAL A 65 3.48 -5.81 -1.87
C VAL A 65 3.82 -4.56 -2.65
N VAL A 66 5.04 -4.53 -3.18
CA VAL A 66 5.53 -3.46 -4.06
C VAL A 66 5.57 -4.01 -5.48
N THR A 67 4.82 -3.39 -6.38
CA THR A 67 4.72 -3.80 -7.79
C THR A 67 5.26 -2.70 -8.68
N LEU A 68 6.15 -3.07 -9.59
CA LEU A 68 6.66 -2.19 -10.64
C LEU A 68 5.77 -2.30 -11.88
N LEU A 69 5.42 -1.15 -12.46
CA LEU A 69 4.55 -1.07 -13.63
C LEU A 69 5.19 -0.15 -14.67
N SER A 70 5.06 -0.52 -15.95
CA SER A 70 5.52 0.29 -17.08
C SER A 70 4.53 1.41 -17.47
N ALA A 71 3.27 1.30 -17.04
CA ALA A 71 2.22 2.25 -17.32
C ALA A 71 1.49 2.64 -16.02
N GLU A 72 0.84 3.80 -16.04
CA GLU A 72 0.07 4.28 -14.89
C GLU A 72 -1.08 3.32 -14.57
N PRO A 73 -1.17 2.76 -13.36
CA PRO A 73 -2.30 1.95 -12.98
C PRO A 73 -3.56 2.81 -12.79
N PRO A 74 -4.77 2.24 -12.92
CA PRO A 74 -5.97 2.92 -12.48
C PRO A 74 -5.92 3.17 -10.96
N ARG A 75 -6.60 4.23 -10.49
CA ARG A 75 -6.71 4.54 -9.07
C ARG A 75 -7.48 3.44 -8.33
N MET A 76 -6.86 2.84 -7.32
CA MET A 76 -7.44 1.74 -6.52
C MET A 76 -7.40 2.06 -5.03
N LEU A 77 -8.47 1.71 -4.32
CA LEU A 77 -8.50 1.78 -2.85
C LEU A 77 -7.47 0.84 -2.23
N ASN A 78 -6.99 1.17 -1.04
CA ASN A 78 -5.93 0.46 -0.31
C ASN A 78 -4.58 0.44 -1.04
N THR A 79 -4.32 1.45 -1.88
CA THR A 79 -3.05 1.56 -2.61
C THR A 79 -2.39 2.91 -2.46
N ILE A 80 -1.06 2.88 -2.60
CA ILE A 80 -0.21 4.05 -2.73
C ILE A 80 0.49 3.92 -4.08
N CYS A 81 0.47 4.97 -4.89
CA CYS A 81 1.14 4.96 -6.18
C CYS A 81 2.16 6.09 -6.28
N PHE A 82 3.35 5.74 -6.75
CA PHE A 82 4.43 6.66 -7.07
C PHE A 82 4.78 6.57 -8.55
N ARG A 83 5.08 7.70 -9.16
CA ARG A 83 5.76 7.80 -10.45
C ARG A 83 7.23 8.08 -10.19
N ILE A 84 8.10 7.27 -10.78
CA ILE A 84 9.55 7.44 -10.72
C ILE A 84 10.04 7.86 -12.10
N ASP A 85 10.75 8.98 -12.15
CA ASP A 85 11.48 9.48 -13.30
C ASP A 85 12.96 9.55 -12.93
N ASN A 86 13.71 8.52 -13.28
CA ASN A 86 15.14 8.45 -12.98
C ASN A 86 15.96 9.43 -13.82
N ARG A 87 15.48 9.81 -15.02
CA ARG A 87 16.19 10.77 -15.89
C ARG A 87 16.23 12.16 -15.25
N GLN A 88 15.16 12.53 -14.58
CA GLN A 88 15.07 13.80 -13.84
C GLN A 88 15.46 13.68 -12.37
N GLY A 89 15.72 12.47 -11.86
CA GLY A 89 15.93 12.21 -10.44
C GLY A 89 14.71 12.56 -9.58
N ARG A 90 13.50 12.37 -10.12
CA ARG A 90 12.23 12.77 -9.49
C ARG A 90 11.40 11.56 -9.11
N ALA A 91 10.86 11.60 -7.89
CA ALA A 91 9.82 10.70 -7.44
C ALA A 91 8.59 11.52 -7.07
N GLU A 92 7.45 11.19 -7.66
CA GLU A 92 6.18 11.87 -7.42
C GLU A 92 5.16 10.90 -6.85
N ARG A 93 4.52 11.28 -5.75
CA ARG A 93 3.42 10.53 -5.17
C ARG A 93 2.11 10.93 -5.85
N LEU A 94 1.57 10.06 -6.69
CA LEU A 94 0.36 10.33 -7.47
C LEU A 94 -0.91 10.27 -6.60
N TRP A 95 -1.03 9.24 -5.77
CA TRP A 95 -2.12 9.13 -4.81
C TRP A 95 -1.77 8.25 -3.62
N VAL A 96 -2.51 8.49 -2.54
CA VAL A 96 -2.60 7.65 -1.35
C VAL A 96 -4.09 7.46 -1.12
N LEU A 97 -4.62 6.27 -1.40
CA LEU A 97 -6.04 5.99 -1.22
C LEU A 97 -6.21 5.03 -0.04
N PRO A 98 -6.21 5.54 1.21
CA PRO A 98 -6.51 4.71 2.36
C PRO A 98 -7.97 4.22 2.30
N PRO A 99 -8.31 3.11 2.98
CA PRO A 99 -9.70 2.81 3.27
C PRO A 99 -10.21 3.84 4.27
N ASP A 100 -10.92 4.85 3.79
CA ASP A 100 -11.43 5.95 4.63
C ASP A 100 -12.59 5.58 5.56
N ILE A 101 -12.92 4.29 5.72
CA ILE A 101 -14.04 3.86 6.59
C ILE A 101 -13.67 2.53 7.26
N PRO A 102 -13.84 2.38 8.59
CA PRO A 102 -13.89 1.07 9.23
C PRO A 102 -15.07 0.29 8.64
N ARG A 103 -14.80 -0.51 7.61
CA ARG A 103 -15.82 -1.39 7.00
C ARG A 103 -15.74 -2.77 7.66
N PRO A 104 -16.89 -3.43 7.87
CA PRO A 104 -16.88 -4.83 8.25
C PRO A 104 -16.06 -5.65 7.22
N MET A 105 -15.29 -6.63 7.71
CA MET A 105 -14.36 -7.47 6.94
C MET A 105 -14.96 -8.11 5.67
N SER A 106 -16.29 -8.13 5.53
CA SER A 106 -17.04 -8.63 4.38
C SER A 106 -16.89 -7.77 3.12
N LEU A 107 -16.42 -6.53 3.22
CA LEU A 107 -16.30 -5.57 2.09
C LEU A 107 -14.87 -5.35 1.59
N VAL A 108 -13.90 -6.13 2.08
CA VAL A 108 -12.52 -6.08 1.56
C VAL A 108 -12.54 -6.63 0.14
N SER A 109 -12.47 -5.73 -0.85
CA SER A 109 -12.35 -6.08 -2.27
C SER A 109 -11.28 -7.16 -2.45
N ARG A 110 -11.69 -8.30 -3.01
CA ARG A 110 -10.80 -9.43 -3.32
C ARG A 110 -10.12 -9.27 -4.69
N ASP A 111 -10.46 -8.22 -5.42
CA ASP A 111 -10.26 -8.19 -6.86
C ASP A 111 -9.04 -7.35 -7.21
N PHE A 112 -7.96 -8.07 -7.53
CA PHE A 112 -6.83 -7.52 -8.25
C PHE A 112 -7.27 -7.22 -9.68
N VAL A 113 -7.25 -5.94 -10.08
CA VAL A 113 -7.78 -5.51 -11.38
C VAL A 113 -6.93 -6.11 -12.52
N PRO A 114 -7.53 -6.78 -13.53
CA PRO A 114 -6.78 -7.44 -14.61
C PRO A 114 -5.83 -6.52 -15.40
N GLY A 115 -6.16 -5.23 -15.51
CA GLY A 115 -5.29 -4.23 -16.16
C GLY A 115 -3.95 -4.03 -15.46
N VAL A 116 -3.92 -4.17 -14.13
CA VAL A 116 -2.69 -4.07 -13.32
C VAL A 116 -1.84 -5.33 -13.50
N ALA A 117 -2.47 -6.50 -13.64
CA ALA A 117 -1.78 -7.75 -13.93
C ALA A 117 -1.02 -7.66 -15.27
N LYS A 118 -1.65 -7.08 -16.31
CA LYS A 118 -1.02 -6.87 -17.62
C LYS A 118 0.18 -5.92 -17.55
N GLY A 119 0.11 -4.85 -16.76
CA GLY A 119 1.22 -3.91 -16.58
C GLY A 119 2.38 -4.46 -15.74
N ALA A 120 2.15 -5.54 -14.99
CA ALA A 120 3.13 -6.22 -14.14
C ALA A 120 3.78 -7.45 -14.82
N VAL A 121 3.37 -7.82 -16.04
CA VAL A 121 3.94 -8.99 -16.74
C VAL A 121 5.43 -8.77 -16.98
N GLY A 122 6.26 -9.71 -16.53
CA GLY A 122 7.72 -9.64 -16.63
C GLY A 122 8.39 -8.71 -15.61
N MET A 123 7.62 -8.11 -14.70
CA MET A 123 8.14 -7.23 -13.65
C MET A 123 8.38 -8.01 -12.35
N PRO A 124 9.54 -7.83 -11.71
CA PRO A 124 9.81 -8.50 -10.45
C PRO A 124 8.83 -8.01 -9.38
N VAL A 125 8.14 -8.95 -8.74
CA VAL A 125 7.41 -8.70 -7.50
C VAL A 125 8.40 -8.87 -6.38
N ILE A 126 8.74 -7.77 -5.72
CA ILE A 126 9.68 -7.77 -4.60
C ILE A 126 8.87 -8.00 -3.33
N TYR A 127 9.22 -9.07 -2.61
CA TYR A 127 8.63 -9.49 -1.34
C TYR A 127 9.41 -8.91 -0.17
#